data_AF-A0A7X9D516-F1
#
_entry.id   AF-A0A7X9D516-F1
#
_cell.length_a   1.000
_cell.length_b   1.000
_cell.length_c   1.000
_cell.angle_alpha   90.00
_cell.angle_beta   90.00
_cell.angle_gamma   90.00
#
_symmetry.space_group_name_H-M   'P 1'
#
loop_
_entity.id
_entity.type
_entity.pdbx_description
1 polymer ?
#
loop_
_entity_poly.entity_id
_entity_poly.type
_entity_poly.pdbx_seq_one_letter_code
_entity_poly.pdbx_strand_id
1 'polypeptide(L)'
;MEGRVFKRKLYEKMLQWKRERNGATALLIKGARRVGKSTIAEEFAKREYDSYILIDFVECKQEVKDLFVDISDLDRLFLRLQFLYDVQLIERKSVIVFDEVQNCPLARQAIKKLVKDRRYDYIETGSLLSIRRNTKGIRIPSEETRLTLYPMDFEEFYWARGNEVTVPMLREAWNNKMPLGDAVNRKLMEDLRLYMVVGGMPQAVNAYLDTNNLSLIDAVKREIIELYADDFRKIDSSGRATSLFYAIPAQLSSNASRYLLSSVIEYGRVDRLSETLQNMEDSMAVLISRHANDPSIGLSIHKDINKFKMFVNDTGLMVTMAFWDKSVTENEIYQKLLTGKLPVNLGYVYENLVAQMLKAGGDELFYHTWRPDGGKHNYEVDFLISRGSKLYPIEVKSSGYRTHKSLDEFCTKYSSRIGQRYLIYTKDLRKEGQTIYLPFYFTGLL
;
A
#
# COMPACT_ATOMS: atom_id res chain seq x y z
N MET A 1 -4.45 23.14 12.40
CA MET A 1 -3.21 22.34 12.40
C MET A 1 -2.53 22.62 11.08
N GLU A 2 -1.39 23.31 11.08
CA GLU A 2 -0.58 23.46 9.87
C GLU A 2 -0.24 22.07 9.31
N GLY A 3 -0.47 21.87 8.02
CA GLY A 3 -0.26 20.59 7.37
C GLY A 3 1.23 20.24 7.33
N ARG A 4 1.69 19.39 8.23
CA ARG A 4 3.04 18.81 8.17
C ARG A 4 3.18 18.04 6.85
N VAL A 5 4.14 18.44 6.02
CA VAL A 5 4.50 17.71 4.81
C VAL A 5 5.51 16.63 5.18
N PHE A 6 5.16 15.36 4.94
CA PHE A 6 6.02 14.23 5.25
C PHE A 6 6.98 13.91 4.09
N LYS A 7 8.24 13.60 4.41
CA LYS A 7 9.20 13.03 3.46
C LYS A 7 8.71 11.66 3.00
N ARG A 8 8.64 11.44 1.68
CA ARG A 8 8.16 10.19 1.08
C ARG A 8 9.20 9.60 0.13
N LYS A 9 9.39 8.28 0.16
CA LYS A 9 10.25 7.53 -0.78
C LYS A 9 9.83 7.71 -2.23
N LEU A 10 8.53 7.94 -2.47
CA LEU A 10 8.01 8.18 -3.80
C LEU A 10 8.64 9.42 -4.47
N TYR A 11 9.05 10.42 -3.69
CA TYR A 11 9.64 11.67 -4.18
C TYR A 11 10.87 11.41 -5.07
N GLU A 12 11.77 10.50 -4.64
CA GLU A 12 12.95 10.12 -5.43
C GLU A 12 12.57 9.47 -6.77
N LYS A 13 11.50 8.67 -6.79
CA LYS A 13 10.98 8.08 -8.04
C LYS A 13 10.38 9.14 -8.96
N MET A 14 9.81 10.21 -8.40
CA MET A 14 9.31 11.36 -9.17
C MET A 14 10.46 12.18 -9.77
N LEU A 15 11.54 12.40 -9.02
CA LEU A 15 12.77 13.01 -9.53
C LEU A 15 13.36 12.19 -10.69
N GLN A 16 13.43 10.86 -10.52
CA GLN A 16 13.88 9.96 -11.57
C GLN A 16 12.99 10.06 -12.81
N TRP A 17 11.66 10.05 -12.65
CA TRP A 17 10.71 10.24 -13.74
C TRP A 17 10.97 11.55 -14.49
N LYS A 18 11.08 12.68 -13.79
CA LYS A 18 11.31 13.99 -14.39
C LYS A 18 12.59 14.00 -15.25
N ARG A 19 13.68 13.45 -14.70
CA ARG A 19 14.99 13.39 -15.38
C ARG A 19 14.99 12.46 -16.59
N GLU A 20 14.47 11.24 -16.44
CA GLU A 20 14.56 10.21 -17.47
C GLU A 20 13.51 10.36 -18.57
N ARG A 21 12.29 10.78 -18.22
CA ARG A 21 11.20 10.95 -19.19
C ARG A 21 11.25 12.31 -19.86
N ASN A 22 11.70 13.36 -19.17
CA ASN A 22 11.91 14.69 -19.73
C ASN A 22 10.74 15.16 -20.62
N GLY A 23 9.52 15.10 -20.08
CA GLY A 23 8.28 15.49 -20.77
C GLY A 23 7.75 14.51 -21.81
N ALA A 24 8.34 13.31 -21.97
CA ALA A 24 7.82 12.29 -22.87
C ALA A 24 6.59 11.54 -22.32
N THR A 25 6.32 11.66 -21.02
CA THR A 25 5.16 11.05 -20.36
C THR A 25 4.60 12.00 -19.30
N ALA A 26 3.30 11.89 -19.03
CA ALA A 26 2.71 12.41 -17.79
C ALA A 26 2.99 11.44 -16.62
N LEU A 27 2.90 11.93 -15.39
CA LEU A 27 3.03 11.13 -14.18
C LEU A 27 1.67 10.92 -13.51
N LEU A 28 1.19 9.68 -13.40
CA LEU A 28 0.01 9.36 -12.58
C LEU A 28 0.44 8.81 -11.21
N ILE A 29 0.11 9.54 -10.15
CA ILE A 29 0.26 9.13 -8.76
C ILE A 29 -1.02 8.44 -8.30
N LYS A 30 -0.88 7.16 -7.98
CA LYS A 30 -1.94 6.26 -7.50
C LYS A 30 -1.79 6.03 -6.01
N GLY A 31 -2.87 5.64 -5.36
CA GLY A 31 -2.84 5.34 -3.93
C GLY A 31 -4.23 5.40 -3.32
N ALA A 32 -4.38 4.80 -2.16
CA ALA A 32 -5.64 4.84 -1.42
C ALA A 32 -6.04 6.28 -1.07
N ARG A 33 -7.29 6.47 -0.64
CA ARG A 33 -7.73 7.78 -0.19
C ARG A 33 -6.92 8.20 1.04
N ARG A 34 -6.70 9.51 1.23
CA ARG A 34 -5.99 10.09 2.39
C ARG A 34 -4.49 9.75 2.53
N VAL A 35 -3.86 8.98 1.64
CA VAL A 35 -2.42 8.65 1.71
C VAL A 35 -1.44 9.79 1.38
N GLY A 36 -1.94 10.96 0.97
CA GLY A 36 -1.14 12.17 0.70
C GLY A 36 -0.74 12.40 -0.76
N LYS A 37 -1.56 11.96 -1.73
CA LYS A 37 -1.28 12.09 -3.18
C LYS A 37 -1.19 13.56 -3.63
N SER A 38 -2.20 14.37 -3.32
CA SER A 38 -2.23 15.80 -3.67
C SER A 38 -1.06 16.54 -3.02
N THR A 39 -0.81 16.27 -1.73
CA THR A 39 0.28 16.88 -0.95
C THR A 39 1.65 16.61 -1.57
N ILE A 40 1.96 15.36 -1.95
CA ILE A 40 3.27 15.06 -2.56
C ILE A 40 3.39 15.64 -3.97
N ALA A 41 2.30 15.65 -4.75
CA ALA A 41 2.30 16.23 -6.09
C ALA A 41 2.57 17.74 -6.07
N GLU A 42 1.90 18.45 -5.16
CA GLU A 42 2.08 19.89 -4.99
C GLU A 42 3.47 20.22 -4.42
N GLU A 43 3.93 19.49 -3.41
CA GLU A 43 5.27 19.71 -2.84
C GLU A 43 6.37 19.52 -3.89
N PHE A 44 6.24 18.48 -4.71
CA PHE A 44 7.16 18.23 -5.82
C PHE A 44 7.10 19.36 -6.87
N ALA A 45 5.89 19.83 -7.21
CA ALA A 45 5.73 20.94 -8.14
C ALA A 45 6.42 22.22 -7.64
N LYS A 46 6.22 22.57 -6.36
CA LYS A 46 6.83 23.74 -5.70
C LYS A 46 8.35 23.68 -5.65
N ARG A 47 8.92 22.51 -5.38
CA ARG A 47 10.37 22.36 -5.18
C ARG A 47 11.15 22.22 -6.48
N GLU A 48 10.56 21.55 -7.46
CA GLU A 48 11.32 21.12 -8.63
C GLU A 48 11.07 21.99 -9.87
N TYR A 49 10.02 22.81 -9.91
CA TYR A 49 9.66 23.62 -11.07
C TYR A 49 9.65 25.12 -10.73
N ASP A 50 10.02 25.96 -11.70
CA ASP A 50 10.05 27.42 -11.56
C ASP A 50 8.64 28.00 -11.40
N SER A 51 7.64 27.30 -11.93
CA SER A 51 6.22 27.69 -11.88
C SER A 51 5.33 26.47 -12.04
N TYR A 52 4.14 26.47 -11.42
CA TYR A 52 3.18 25.39 -11.56
C TYR A 52 1.73 25.88 -11.47
N ILE A 53 0.82 25.14 -12.09
CA ILE A 53 -0.63 25.28 -11.88
C ILE A 53 -1.13 24.00 -11.22
N LEU A 54 -1.92 24.13 -10.16
CA LEU A 54 -2.63 23.00 -9.54
C LEU A 54 -4.13 23.17 -9.78
N ILE A 55 -4.72 22.22 -10.50
CA ILE A 55 -6.15 22.14 -10.78
C ILE A 55 -6.74 21.02 -9.93
N ASP A 56 -7.45 21.37 -8.86
CA ASP A 56 -8.31 20.43 -8.14
C ASP A 56 -9.65 20.32 -8.87
N PHE A 57 -9.93 19.17 -9.49
CA PHE A 57 -11.16 18.97 -10.25
C PHE A 57 -12.41 18.78 -9.40
N VAL A 58 -12.28 18.62 -8.08
CA VAL A 58 -13.39 18.66 -7.13
C VAL A 58 -13.80 20.10 -6.83
N GLU A 59 -12.81 20.98 -6.61
CA GLU A 59 -13.05 22.35 -6.13
C GLU A 59 -13.05 23.42 -7.23
N CYS A 60 -12.46 23.16 -8.41
CA CYS A 60 -12.37 24.17 -9.46
C CYS A 60 -13.73 24.55 -10.05
N LYS A 61 -13.79 25.80 -10.55
CA LYS A 61 -14.96 26.35 -11.24
C LYS A 61 -15.24 25.56 -12.52
N GLN A 62 -16.52 25.49 -12.90
CA GLN A 62 -16.95 24.83 -14.14
C GLN A 62 -16.23 25.38 -15.39
N GLU A 63 -15.97 26.69 -15.42
CA GLU A 63 -15.23 27.32 -16.53
C GLU A 63 -13.84 26.69 -16.77
N VAL A 64 -13.16 26.25 -15.71
CA VAL A 64 -11.86 25.55 -15.83
C VAL A 64 -12.05 24.18 -16.49
N LYS A 65 -13.10 23.44 -16.08
CA LYS A 65 -13.45 22.13 -16.67
C LYS A 65 -13.82 22.28 -18.15
N ASP A 66 -14.52 23.35 -18.50
CA ASP A 66 -14.96 23.63 -19.86
C ASP A 66 -13.80 23.90 -20.82
N LEU A 67 -12.62 24.31 -20.32
CA LEU A 67 -11.41 24.46 -21.14
C LEU A 67 -10.97 23.14 -21.80
N PHE A 68 -11.34 22.00 -21.23
CA PHE A 68 -10.96 20.68 -21.75
C PHE A 68 -11.98 20.10 -22.74
N VAL A 69 -13.08 20.80 -23.01
CA VAL A 69 -14.08 20.40 -24.02
C VAL A 69 -13.52 20.52 -25.44
N ASP A 70 -12.81 21.61 -25.72
CA ASP A 70 -12.10 21.81 -26.97
C ASP A 70 -10.65 22.23 -26.70
N ILE A 71 -9.74 21.28 -26.91
CA ILE A 71 -8.29 21.47 -26.75
C ILE A 71 -7.60 21.64 -28.10
N SER A 72 -8.32 21.95 -29.20
CA SER A 72 -7.77 22.09 -30.55
C SER A 72 -6.62 23.10 -30.61
N ASP A 73 -6.78 24.24 -29.94
CA ASP A 73 -5.80 25.31 -29.76
C ASP A 73 -5.21 25.27 -28.34
N LEU A 74 -3.97 24.77 -28.24
CA LEU A 74 -3.27 24.67 -26.95
C LEU A 74 -2.75 26.02 -26.44
N ASP A 75 -2.48 26.98 -27.33
CA ASP A 75 -2.00 28.30 -26.94
C ASP A 75 -3.10 29.05 -26.19
N ARG A 76 -4.33 28.97 -26.71
CA ARG A 76 -5.51 29.49 -26.03
C ARG A 76 -5.78 28.76 -24.71
N LEU A 77 -5.63 27.44 -24.65
CA LEU A 77 -5.79 26.67 -23.42
C LEU A 77 -4.82 27.17 -22.34
N PHE A 78 -3.53 27.23 -22.63
CA PHE A 78 -2.52 27.66 -21.66
C PHE A 78 -2.66 29.13 -21.28
N LEU A 79 -2.99 30.02 -22.23
CA LEU A 79 -3.24 31.42 -21.93
C LEU A 79 -4.40 31.58 -20.93
N ARG A 80 -5.52 30.88 -21.15
CA ARG A 80 -6.68 30.93 -20.24
C ARG A 80 -6.36 30.33 -18.88
N LEU A 81 -5.62 29.21 -18.83
CA LEU A 81 -5.16 28.63 -17.56
C LEU A 81 -4.29 29.61 -16.78
N GLN A 82 -3.32 30.26 -17.44
CA GLN A 82 -2.46 31.26 -16.82
C GLN A 82 -3.26 32.43 -16.23
N PHE A 83 -4.26 32.97 -16.95
CA PHE A 83 -5.12 34.03 -16.44
C PHE A 83 -6.04 33.58 -15.29
N LEU A 84 -6.62 32.38 -15.36
CA LEU A 84 -7.55 31.89 -14.34
C LEU A 84 -6.85 31.55 -13.03
N TYR A 85 -5.58 31.14 -13.09
CA TYR A 85 -4.77 30.78 -11.94
C TYR A 85 -3.77 31.86 -11.51
N ASP A 86 -3.69 32.97 -12.25
CA ASP A 86 -2.72 34.05 -12.03
C ASP A 86 -1.27 33.55 -11.94
N VAL A 87 -0.90 32.69 -12.89
CA VAL A 87 0.42 32.05 -12.95
C VAL A 87 0.98 32.21 -14.35
N GLN A 88 2.27 32.55 -14.46
CA GLN A 88 2.99 32.49 -15.72
C GLN A 88 3.67 31.12 -15.88
N LEU A 89 3.36 30.40 -16.95
CA LEU A 89 4.00 29.14 -17.29
C LEU A 89 5.27 29.39 -18.12
N ILE A 90 6.31 28.61 -17.84
CA ILE A 90 7.62 28.69 -18.46
C ILE A 90 7.90 27.36 -19.15
N GLU A 91 8.16 27.41 -20.46
CA GLU A 91 8.38 26.20 -21.25
C GLU A 91 9.52 25.36 -20.67
N ARG A 92 9.25 24.06 -20.54
CA ARG A 92 10.11 23.01 -19.95
C ARG A 92 10.52 23.23 -18.49
N LYS A 93 10.03 24.29 -17.85
CA LYS A 93 10.28 24.61 -16.44
C LYS A 93 9.03 24.69 -15.60
N SER A 94 7.86 24.50 -16.20
CA SER A 94 6.58 24.45 -15.51
C SER A 94 5.91 23.08 -15.58
N VAL A 95 5.10 22.82 -14.55
CA VAL A 95 4.27 21.61 -14.43
C VAL A 95 2.81 21.99 -14.18
N ILE A 96 1.89 21.22 -14.74
CA ILE A 96 0.46 21.34 -14.42
C ILE A 96 0.04 20.08 -13.67
N VAL A 97 -0.47 20.26 -12.45
CA VAL A 97 -0.99 19.21 -11.59
C VAL A 97 -2.50 19.10 -11.79
N PHE A 98 -2.95 17.93 -12.22
CA PHE A 98 -4.35 17.54 -12.37
C PHE A 98 -4.75 16.67 -11.17
N ASP A 99 -5.26 17.32 -10.12
CA ASP A 99 -5.64 16.64 -8.88
C ASP A 99 -7.05 16.07 -8.97
N GLU A 100 -7.23 14.84 -8.48
CA GLU A 100 -8.50 14.11 -8.51
C GLU A 100 -9.10 14.02 -9.93
N VAL A 101 -8.24 13.72 -10.92
CA VAL A 101 -8.50 13.78 -12.37
C VAL A 101 -9.71 12.96 -12.83
N GLN A 102 -10.15 11.97 -12.03
CA GLN A 102 -11.40 11.23 -12.30
C GLN A 102 -12.66 12.12 -12.33
N ASN A 103 -12.60 13.34 -11.78
CA ASN A 103 -13.68 14.32 -11.77
C ASN A 103 -13.69 15.23 -13.02
N CYS A 104 -12.68 15.13 -13.88
CA CYS A 104 -12.68 15.75 -15.21
C CYS A 104 -12.13 14.77 -16.25
N PRO A 105 -12.96 13.83 -16.73
CA PRO A 105 -12.50 12.80 -17.66
C PRO A 105 -11.96 13.36 -19.01
N LEU A 106 -12.45 14.53 -19.43
CA LEU A 106 -11.95 15.24 -20.62
C LEU A 106 -10.51 15.74 -20.44
N ALA A 107 -10.15 16.27 -19.26
CA ALA A 107 -8.77 16.65 -18.95
C ALA A 107 -7.84 15.43 -19.00
N ARG A 108 -8.29 14.28 -18.48
CA ARG A 108 -7.54 13.02 -18.60
C ARG A 108 -7.35 12.59 -20.05
N GLN A 109 -8.35 12.74 -20.90
CA GLN A 109 -8.24 12.46 -22.33
C GLN A 109 -7.24 13.39 -23.02
N ALA A 110 -7.18 14.66 -22.58
CA ALA A 110 -6.30 15.68 -23.13
C ALA A 110 -4.82 15.39 -22.88
N ILE A 111 -4.46 14.63 -21.83
CA ILE A 111 -3.07 14.30 -21.47
C ILE A 111 -2.25 13.83 -22.66
N LYS A 112 -2.82 12.98 -23.54
CA LYS A 112 -2.10 12.52 -24.73
C LYS A 112 -1.65 13.67 -25.64
N LYS A 113 -2.54 14.65 -25.86
CA LYS A 113 -2.24 15.82 -26.70
C LYS A 113 -1.27 16.77 -25.97
N LEU A 114 -1.49 16.98 -24.68
CA LEU A 114 -0.68 17.82 -23.80
C LEU A 114 0.78 17.34 -23.69
N VAL A 115 0.98 16.03 -23.49
CA VAL A 115 2.32 15.42 -23.46
C VAL A 115 2.99 15.50 -24.83
N LYS A 116 2.23 15.33 -25.93
CA LYS A 116 2.77 15.44 -27.29
C LYS A 116 3.28 16.86 -27.61
N ASP A 117 2.66 17.88 -27.05
CA ASP A 117 3.04 19.29 -27.22
C ASP A 117 4.39 19.63 -26.53
N ARG A 118 4.73 18.92 -25.45
CA ARG A 118 6.01 18.99 -24.73
C ARG A 118 6.34 20.33 -24.04
N ARG A 119 5.53 21.38 -24.12
CA ARG A 119 5.86 22.65 -23.43
C ARG A 119 5.92 22.54 -21.92
N TYR A 120 5.08 21.73 -21.32
CA TYR A 120 5.02 21.56 -19.86
C TYR A 120 5.04 20.08 -19.48
N ASP A 121 5.36 19.81 -18.21
CA ASP A 121 5.19 18.49 -17.63
C ASP A 121 3.81 18.40 -16.95
N TYR A 122 3.28 17.17 -16.78
CA TYR A 122 1.94 16.94 -16.24
C TYR A 122 1.98 15.88 -15.16
N ILE A 123 1.38 16.18 -14.00
CA ILE A 123 1.23 15.24 -12.90
C ILE A 123 -0.27 15.06 -12.64
N GLU A 124 -0.75 13.83 -12.69
CA GLU A 124 -2.11 13.46 -12.37
C GLU A 124 -2.15 12.78 -11.00
N THR A 125 -3.18 13.08 -10.21
CA THR A 125 -3.55 12.24 -9.07
C THR A 125 -4.95 11.68 -9.29
N GLY A 126 -5.20 10.50 -8.73
CA GLY A 126 -6.54 9.96 -8.70
C GLY A 126 -6.60 8.55 -8.15
N SER A 127 -7.81 8.12 -7.79
CA SER A 127 -8.07 6.73 -7.45
C SER A 127 -8.22 5.90 -8.73
N LEU A 128 -7.43 4.82 -8.87
CA LEU A 128 -7.47 3.90 -10.01
C LEU A 128 -8.88 3.37 -10.29
N LEU A 129 -9.59 3.05 -9.22
CA LEU A 129 -10.98 2.62 -9.23
C LEU A 129 -11.89 3.64 -9.92
N SER A 130 -11.83 4.90 -9.48
CA SER A 130 -12.68 5.96 -10.01
C SER A 130 -12.29 6.31 -11.44
N ILE A 131 -11.00 6.23 -11.77
CA ILE A 131 -10.50 6.35 -13.14
C ILE A 131 -11.16 5.28 -14.02
N ARG A 132 -11.10 3.99 -13.66
CA ARG A 132 -11.70 2.91 -14.48
C ARG A 132 -13.21 3.08 -14.72
N ARG A 133 -13.95 3.53 -13.70
CA ARG A 133 -15.41 3.73 -13.80
C ARG A 133 -15.77 4.95 -14.65
N ASN A 134 -15.08 6.07 -14.43
CA ASN A 134 -15.40 7.34 -15.07
C ASN A 134 -14.80 7.47 -16.48
N THR A 135 -14.00 6.51 -16.94
CA THR A 135 -13.46 6.46 -18.32
C THR A 135 -14.21 5.50 -19.24
N LYS A 136 -15.41 5.03 -18.91
CA LYS A 136 -16.26 4.28 -19.87
C LYS A 136 -16.56 5.19 -21.07
N GLY A 137 -15.87 4.97 -22.20
CA GLY A 137 -15.96 5.79 -23.41
C GLY A 137 -14.75 6.70 -23.70
N ILE A 138 -13.73 6.69 -22.84
CA ILE A 138 -12.54 7.55 -22.98
C ILE A 138 -11.31 6.72 -23.26
N ARG A 139 -10.53 7.14 -24.26
CA ARG A 139 -9.24 6.51 -24.58
C ARG A 139 -8.23 6.86 -23.50
N ILE A 140 -7.85 5.88 -22.67
CA ILE A 140 -6.81 6.04 -21.66
C ILE A 140 -5.48 6.39 -22.37
N PRO A 141 -4.76 7.46 -21.95
CA PRO A 141 -3.49 7.83 -22.55
C PRO A 141 -2.45 6.70 -22.45
N SER A 142 -1.71 6.48 -23.53
CA SER A 142 -0.59 5.54 -23.55
C SER A 142 0.70 6.16 -22.99
N GLU A 143 0.76 7.49 -22.94
CA GLU A 143 1.92 8.30 -22.61
C GLU A 143 1.97 8.65 -21.11
N GLU A 144 1.80 7.66 -20.24
CA GLU A 144 1.68 7.81 -18.78
C GLU A 144 2.70 6.92 -18.04
N THR A 145 3.49 7.51 -17.14
CA THR A 145 4.28 6.77 -16.13
C THR A 145 3.47 6.69 -14.85
N ARG A 146 3.39 5.50 -14.25
CA ARG A 146 2.55 5.23 -13.09
C ARG A 146 3.41 4.99 -11.87
N LEU A 147 3.18 5.78 -10.83
CA LEU A 147 3.80 5.61 -9.53
C LEU A 147 2.72 5.38 -8.47
N THR A 148 3.04 4.58 -7.47
CA THR A 148 2.11 4.18 -6.42
C THR A 148 2.58 4.71 -5.07
N LEU A 149 1.72 5.46 -4.39
CA LEU A 149 1.88 5.94 -3.03
C LEU A 149 1.12 5.03 -2.08
N TYR A 150 1.87 4.35 -1.21
CA TYR A 150 1.33 3.55 -0.11
C TYR A 150 1.19 4.39 1.17
N PRO A 151 0.49 3.92 2.21
CA PRO A 151 0.68 4.45 3.56
C PRO A 151 2.18 4.47 3.93
N MET A 152 2.60 5.37 4.81
CA MET A 152 3.99 5.47 5.23
C MET A 152 4.48 4.13 5.73
N ASP A 153 5.55 3.61 5.14
CA ASP A 153 6.19 2.40 5.64
C ASP A 153 6.95 2.68 6.96
N PHE A 154 7.53 1.63 7.55
CA PHE A 154 8.24 1.75 8.83
C PHE A 154 9.42 2.72 8.77
N GLU A 155 10.07 2.87 7.61
CA GLU A 155 11.18 3.82 7.42
C GLU A 155 10.67 5.25 7.29
N GLU A 156 9.62 5.47 6.50
CA GLU A 156 8.97 6.78 6.40
C GLU A 156 8.38 7.23 7.75
N PHE A 157 7.91 6.29 8.59
CA PHE A 157 7.47 6.58 9.96
C PHE A 157 8.61 7.04 10.87
N TYR A 158 9.81 6.49 10.74
CA TYR A 158 11.00 7.00 11.44
C TYR A 158 11.37 8.42 10.99
N TRP A 159 11.33 8.68 9.68
CA TRP A 159 11.57 10.03 9.14
C TRP A 159 10.55 11.04 9.68
N ALA A 160 9.27 10.65 9.75
CA ALA A 160 8.21 11.49 10.33
C ALA A 160 8.47 11.83 11.81
N ARG A 161 9.14 10.95 12.55
CA ARG A 161 9.58 11.17 13.95
C ARG A 161 10.92 11.92 14.07
N GLY A 162 11.49 12.39 12.96
CA GLY A 162 12.77 13.10 12.93
C GLY A 162 14.00 12.19 13.06
N ASN A 163 13.86 10.89 12.83
CA ASN A 163 14.97 9.94 12.88
C ASN A 163 15.30 9.42 11.47
N GLU A 164 16.35 9.96 10.88
CA GLU A 164 16.85 9.50 9.58
C GLU A 164 18.04 8.51 9.70
N VAL A 165 18.50 8.22 10.91
CA VAL A 165 19.74 7.47 11.16
C VAL A 165 19.49 5.96 11.31
N THR A 166 18.40 5.57 12.00
CA THR A 166 18.16 4.16 12.34
C THR A 166 18.09 3.26 11.11
N VAL A 167 17.34 3.65 10.07
CA VAL A 167 17.10 2.75 8.92
C VAL A 167 18.32 2.56 8.02
N PRO A 168 19.15 3.59 7.73
CA PRO A 168 20.45 3.37 7.13
C PRO A 168 21.32 2.34 7.88
N MET A 169 21.37 2.42 9.22
CA MET A 169 22.10 1.45 10.03
C MET A 169 21.48 0.04 9.96
N LEU A 170 20.13 -0.07 9.93
CA LEU A 170 19.47 -1.35 9.69
C LEU A 170 19.83 -1.92 8.31
N ARG A 171 19.89 -1.08 7.27
CA ARG A 171 20.25 -1.52 5.92
C ARG A 171 21.68 -2.07 5.90
N GLU A 172 22.62 -1.41 6.58
CA GLU A 172 23.99 -1.89 6.72
C GLU A 172 24.05 -3.24 7.47
N ALA A 173 23.37 -3.34 8.61
CA ALA A 173 23.27 -4.59 9.38
C ALA A 173 22.65 -5.72 8.55
N TRP A 174 21.61 -5.42 7.76
CA TRP A 174 20.99 -6.37 6.85
C TRP A 174 21.94 -6.83 5.73
N ASN A 175 22.66 -5.91 5.10
CA ASN A 175 23.62 -6.21 4.05
C ASN A 175 24.74 -7.12 4.57
N ASN A 176 25.21 -6.86 5.78
CA ASN A 176 26.25 -7.65 6.45
C ASN A 176 25.72 -8.88 7.20
N LYS A 177 24.40 -9.10 7.19
CA LYS A 177 23.71 -10.16 7.96
C LYS A 177 24.12 -10.18 9.44
N MET A 178 24.30 -9.00 10.01
CA MET A 178 24.81 -8.78 11.35
C MET A 178 23.66 -8.75 12.39
N PRO A 179 23.68 -9.63 13.41
CA PRO A 179 22.79 -9.53 14.56
C PRO A 179 23.06 -8.24 15.35
N LEU A 180 22.01 -7.61 15.86
CA LEU A 180 22.09 -6.33 16.58
C LEU A 180 22.19 -6.47 18.10
N GLY A 181 21.98 -7.68 18.61
CA GLY A 181 21.90 -7.98 20.04
C GLY A 181 20.50 -7.74 20.62
N ASP A 182 20.19 -8.47 21.70
CA ASP A 182 18.85 -8.51 22.29
C ASP A 182 18.34 -7.15 22.76
N ALA A 183 19.23 -6.27 23.26
CA ALA A 183 18.86 -4.94 23.73
C ALA A 183 18.39 -4.04 22.58
N VAL A 184 19.15 -4.00 21.48
CA VAL A 184 18.81 -3.21 20.29
C VAL A 184 17.57 -3.79 19.61
N ASN A 185 17.50 -5.11 19.45
CA ASN A 185 16.33 -5.78 18.88
C ASN A 185 15.05 -5.46 19.67
N ARG A 186 15.12 -5.44 21.02
CA ARG A 186 13.96 -5.10 21.86
C ARG A 186 13.45 -3.69 21.60
N LYS A 187 14.35 -2.71 21.53
CA LYS A 187 14.02 -1.31 21.21
C LYS A 187 13.37 -1.19 19.82
N LEU A 188 13.97 -1.81 18.80
CA LEU A 188 13.44 -1.78 17.43
C LEU A 188 12.07 -2.46 17.31
N MET A 189 11.84 -3.54 18.06
CA MET A 189 10.53 -4.17 18.15
C MET A 189 9.51 -3.32 18.90
N GLU A 190 9.91 -2.51 19.90
CA GLU A 190 9.04 -1.52 20.54
C GLU A 190 8.63 -0.43 19.55
N ASP A 191 9.59 0.13 18.81
CA ASP A 191 9.31 1.12 17.76
C ASP A 191 8.39 0.53 16.67
N LEU A 192 8.59 -0.73 16.29
CA LEU A 192 7.71 -1.41 15.33
C LEU A 192 6.29 -1.60 15.87
N ARG A 193 6.12 -1.96 17.14
CA ARG A 193 4.79 -2.10 17.75
C ARG A 193 4.07 -0.76 17.89
N LEU A 194 4.81 0.32 18.15
CA LEU A 194 4.27 1.67 18.07
C LEU A 194 3.78 1.98 16.64
N TYR A 195 4.57 1.67 15.62
CA TYR A 195 4.15 1.81 14.23
C TYR A 195 2.91 0.96 13.89
N MET A 196 2.83 -0.28 14.36
CA MET A 196 1.64 -1.14 14.17
C MET A 196 0.37 -0.53 14.79
N VAL A 197 0.52 0.16 15.92
CA VAL A 197 -0.59 0.81 16.64
C VAL A 197 -1.02 2.10 15.93
N VAL A 198 -0.08 2.92 15.48
CA VAL A 198 -0.34 4.21 14.82
C VAL A 198 -0.76 4.03 13.35
N GLY A 199 -0.11 3.13 12.63
CA GLY A 199 -0.20 3.00 11.19
C GLY A 199 0.70 3.99 10.43
N GLY A 200 0.59 3.94 9.11
CA GLY A 200 1.27 4.80 8.15
C GLY A 200 0.38 5.85 7.48
N MET A 201 -0.91 5.92 7.82
CA MET A 201 -1.80 6.96 7.28
C MET A 201 -1.34 8.36 7.76
N PRO A 202 -1.13 9.34 6.86
CA PRO A 202 -0.61 10.66 7.25
C PRO A 202 -1.38 11.37 8.36
N GLN A 203 -2.71 11.27 8.36
CA GLN A 203 -3.54 11.89 9.40
C GLN A 203 -3.34 11.21 10.76
N ALA A 204 -3.22 9.88 10.79
CA ALA A 204 -2.97 9.13 12.03
C ALA A 204 -1.56 9.42 12.59
N VAL A 205 -0.56 9.53 11.72
CA VAL A 205 0.80 9.93 12.12
C VAL A 205 0.84 11.37 12.63
N ASN A 206 0.12 12.30 11.99
CA ASN A 206 -0.01 13.67 12.51
C ASN A 206 -0.67 13.69 13.90
N ALA A 207 -1.80 13.00 14.07
CA ALA A 207 -2.46 12.90 15.37
C ALA A 207 -1.52 12.34 16.46
N TYR A 208 -0.70 11.34 16.09
CA TYR A 208 0.34 10.80 16.97
C TYR A 208 1.40 11.85 17.35
N LEU A 209 1.98 12.53 16.37
CA LEU A 209 3.03 13.52 16.60
C LEU A 209 2.53 14.74 17.38
N ASP A 210 1.27 15.13 17.19
CA ASP A 210 0.72 16.34 17.79
C ASP A 210 0.17 16.11 19.20
N THR A 211 -0.32 14.90 19.51
CA THR A 211 -1.05 14.64 20.76
C THR A 211 -0.49 13.50 21.60
N ASN A 212 0.21 12.54 20.98
CA ASN A 212 0.59 11.26 21.58
C ASN A 212 -0.59 10.51 22.27
N ASN A 213 -1.83 10.80 21.86
CA ASN A 213 -3.04 10.27 22.49
C ASN A 213 -3.66 9.16 21.64
N LEU A 214 -3.59 7.92 22.12
CA LEU A 214 -4.09 6.74 21.41
C LEU A 214 -5.58 6.83 21.05
N SER A 215 -6.41 7.46 21.88
CA SER A 215 -7.84 7.62 21.61
C SER A 215 -8.09 8.56 20.43
N LEU A 216 -7.33 9.65 20.32
CA LEU A 216 -7.42 10.57 19.19
C LEU A 216 -6.88 9.94 17.90
N ILE A 217 -5.79 9.17 18.01
CA ILE A 217 -5.23 8.43 16.86
C ILE A 217 -6.27 7.41 16.35
N ASP A 218 -6.92 6.65 17.23
CA ASP A 218 -7.94 5.68 16.82
C ASP A 218 -9.18 6.34 16.22
N ALA A 219 -9.63 7.48 16.75
CA ALA A 219 -10.73 8.24 16.16
C ALA A 219 -10.43 8.61 14.70
N VAL A 220 -9.24 9.16 14.43
CA VAL A 220 -8.79 9.46 13.06
C VAL A 220 -8.73 8.20 12.18
N LYS A 221 -8.27 7.07 12.73
CA LYS A 221 -8.26 5.80 11.98
C LYS A 221 -9.67 5.31 11.66
N ARG A 222 -10.62 5.44 12.59
CA ARG A 222 -12.04 5.09 12.36
C ARG A 222 -12.65 5.95 11.25
N GLU A 223 -12.40 7.25 11.25
CA GLU A 223 -12.82 8.16 10.18
C GLU A 223 -12.28 7.72 8.81
N ILE A 224 -11.02 7.27 8.74
CA ILE A 224 -10.43 6.75 7.49
C ILE A 224 -11.10 5.44 7.05
N ILE A 225 -11.36 4.52 8.00
CA ILE A 225 -12.03 3.24 7.73
C ILE A 225 -13.45 3.47 7.23
N GLU A 226 -14.19 4.39 7.84
CA GLU A 226 -15.54 4.78 7.42
C GLU A 226 -15.54 5.40 6.03
N LEU A 227 -14.54 6.24 5.73
CA LEU A 227 -14.37 6.81 4.39
C LEU A 227 -14.13 5.74 3.32
N TYR A 228 -13.32 4.71 3.61
CA TYR A 228 -13.16 3.56 2.71
C TYR A 228 -14.46 2.77 2.57
N ALA A 229 -15.20 2.55 3.65
CA ALA A 229 -16.50 1.91 3.62
C ALA A 229 -17.51 2.67 2.74
N ASP A 230 -17.56 3.99 2.85
CA ASP A 230 -18.42 4.84 2.02
C ASP A 230 -18.05 4.79 0.54
N ASP A 231 -16.76 4.78 0.22
CA ASP A 231 -16.31 4.59 -1.15
C ASP A 231 -16.70 3.19 -1.67
N PHE A 232 -16.61 2.16 -0.83
CA PHE A 232 -17.10 0.82 -1.18
C PHE A 232 -18.62 0.76 -1.37
N ARG A 233 -19.42 1.52 -0.63
CA ARG A 233 -20.88 1.62 -0.84
C ARG A 233 -21.23 2.30 -2.16
N LYS A 234 -20.45 3.31 -2.58
CA LYS A 234 -20.59 3.94 -3.90
C LYS A 234 -20.23 2.97 -5.03
N ILE A 235 -19.30 2.04 -4.75
CA ILE A 235 -18.93 0.99 -5.70
C ILE A 235 -20.03 -0.04 -5.85
N ASP A 236 -20.50 -0.54 -4.72
CA ASP A 236 -21.42 -1.65 -4.60
C ASP A 236 -22.51 -1.27 -3.61
N SER A 237 -23.62 -0.75 -4.14
CA SER A 237 -24.76 -0.28 -3.35
C SER A 237 -25.42 -1.38 -2.53
N SER A 238 -25.15 -2.66 -2.83
CA SER A 238 -25.62 -3.79 -2.03
C SER A 238 -24.90 -3.93 -0.67
N GLY A 239 -23.82 -3.17 -0.45
CA GLY A 239 -23.04 -3.21 0.79
C GLY A 239 -22.09 -4.41 0.91
N ARG A 240 -22.06 -5.34 -0.06
CA ARG A 240 -21.20 -6.54 0.02
C ARG A 240 -19.72 -6.18 0.10
N ALA A 241 -19.25 -5.21 -0.69
CA ALA A 241 -17.87 -4.71 -0.61
C ALA A 241 -17.49 -4.21 0.80
N THR A 242 -18.41 -3.48 1.45
CA THR A 242 -18.21 -2.98 2.82
C THR A 242 -18.15 -4.12 3.82
N SER A 243 -19.06 -5.10 3.73
CA SER A 243 -19.05 -6.27 4.60
C SER A 243 -17.78 -7.11 4.44
N LEU A 244 -17.31 -7.28 3.20
CA LEU A 244 -16.03 -7.94 2.92
C LEU A 244 -14.86 -7.17 3.56
N PHE A 245 -14.83 -5.83 3.46
CA PHE A 245 -13.78 -5.04 4.07
C PHE A 245 -13.74 -5.22 5.60
N TYR A 246 -14.87 -5.03 6.29
CA TYR A 246 -14.92 -5.18 7.76
C TYR A 246 -14.67 -6.61 8.25
N ALA A 247 -14.89 -7.63 7.42
CA ALA A 247 -14.65 -9.02 7.79
C ALA A 247 -13.17 -9.46 7.68
N ILE A 248 -12.26 -8.63 7.13
CA ILE A 248 -10.83 -8.96 6.99
C ILE A 248 -10.20 -9.48 8.30
N PRO A 249 -10.35 -8.82 9.47
CA PRO A 249 -9.79 -9.33 10.73
C PRO A 249 -10.30 -10.72 11.10
N ALA A 250 -11.60 -10.95 11.01
CA ALA A 250 -12.20 -12.23 11.33
C ALA A 250 -11.69 -13.34 10.39
N GLN A 251 -11.57 -13.04 9.09
CA GLN A 251 -11.10 -14.00 8.10
C GLN A 251 -9.63 -14.37 8.30
N LEU A 252 -8.75 -13.40 8.58
CA LEU A 252 -7.34 -13.67 8.85
C LEU A 252 -7.11 -14.36 10.21
N SER A 253 -7.96 -14.11 11.19
CA SER A 253 -7.89 -14.81 12.50
C SER A 253 -8.39 -16.26 12.43
N SER A 254 -9.08 -16.64 11.36
CA SER A 254 -9.62 -17.99 11.19
C SER A 254 -8.54 -18.98 10.76
N ASN A 255 -8.78 -20.27 10.98
CA ASN A 255 -7.89 -21.35 10.48
C ASN A 255 -8.08 -21.63 8.97
N ALA A 256 -8.78 -20.75 8.24
CA ALA A 256 -8.99 -20.92 6.81
C ALA A 256 -7.74 -20.49 6.03
N SER A 257 -7.31 -21.33 5.08
CA SER A 257 -6.21 -21.03 4.15
C SER A 257 -6.56 -19.99 3.06
N ARG A 258 -7.75 -19.40 3.12
CA ARG A 258 -8.22 -18.41 2.15
C ARG A 258 -9.37 -17.61 2.73
N TYR A 259 -9.62 -16.46 2.12
CA TYR A 259 -10.80 -15.65 2.38
C TYR A 259 -12.07 -16.38 1.91
N LEU A 260 -12.99 -16.67 2.84
CA LEU A 260 -14.22 -17.42 2.58
C LEU A 260 -15.39 -16.46 2.33
N LEU A 261 -15.60 -16.07 1.07
CA LEU A 261 -16.68 -15.15 0.67
C LEU A 261 -18.06 -15.56 1.19
N SER A 262 -18.38 -16.86 1.15
CA SER A 262 -19.67 -17.40 1.58
C SER A 262 -19.92 -17.29 3.09
N SER A 263 -18.88 -17.07 3.90
CA SER A 263 -19.02 -16.86 5.34
C SER A 263 -19.38 -15.40 5.69
N VAL A 264 -19.25 -14.49 4.74
CA VAL A 264 -19.52 -13.05 4.91
C VAL A 264 -20.75 -12.64 4.10
N ILE A 265 -20.87 -13.15 2.87
CA ILE A 265 -21.95 -12.84 1.94
C ILE A 265 -22.73 -14.12 1.65
N GLU A 266 -24.06 -14.08 1.82
CA GLU A 266 -24.92 -15.21 1.49
C GLU A 266 -24.75 -15.60 0.02
N TYR A 267 -24.50 -16.88 -0.25
CA TYR A 267 -24.15 -17.40 -1.58
C TYR A 267 -22.94 -16.71 -2.25
N GLY A 268 -22.05 -16.11 -1.45
CA GLY A 268 -20.84 -15.43 -1.92
C GLY A 268 -19.92 -16.35 -2.71
N ARG A 269 -19.75 -16.06 -4.00
CA ARG A 269 -18.82 -16.75 -4.90
C ARG A 269 -17.95 -15.74 -5.66
N VAL A 270 -16.73 -16.16 -6.00
CA VAL A 270 -15.72 -15.26 -6.60
C VAL A 270 -16.14 -14.78 -7.98
N ASP A 271 -16.69 -15.66 -8.82
CA ASP A 271 -17.23 -15.34 -10.14
C ASP A 271 -18.26 -14.20 -10.07
N ARG A 272 -19.18 -14.27 -9.11
CA ARG A 272 -20.22 -13.26 -8.87
C ARG A 272 -19.73 -11.95 -8.25
N LEU A 273 -18.58 -11.99 -7.57
CA LEU A 273 -18.00 -10.85 -6.86
C LEU A 273 -16.71 -10.34 -7.50
N SER A 274 -16.36 -10.83 -8.69
CA SER A 274 -15.09 -10.55 -9.37
C SER A 274 -14.87 -9.06 -9.60
N GLU A 275 -15.88 -8.36 -10.14
CA GLU A 275 -15.85 -6.90 -10.33
C GLU A 275 -15.73 -6.16 -8.99
N THR A 276 -16.47 -6.59 -7.97
CA THR A 276 -16.39 -6.00 -6.61
C THR A 276 -14.99 -6.15 -6.02
N LEU A 277 -14.40 -7.34 -6.07
CA LEU A 277 -13.07 -7.63 -5.55
C LEU A 277 -11.98 -6.85 -6.31
N GLN A 278 -12.10 -6.76 -7.64
CA GLN A 278 -11.19 -5.97 -8.46
C GLN A 278 -11.28 -4.48 -8.10
N ASN A 279 -12.50 -3.95 -7.92
CA ASN A 279 -12.71 -2.58 -7.50
C ASN A 279 -12.13 -2.31 -6.10
N MET A 280 -12.24 -3.25 -5.17
CA MET A 280 -11.61 -3.15 -3.86
C MET A 280 -10.08 -3.14 -3.98
N GLU A 281 -9.49 -4.01 -4.78
CA GLU A 281 -8.04 -4.04 -5.03
C GLU A 281 -7.55 -2.72 -5.68
N ASP A 282 -8.26 -2.22 -6.70
CA ASP A 282 -7.95 -0.95 -7.38
C ASP A 282 -8.08 0.28 -6.47
N SER A 283 -8.90 0.21 -5.42
CA SER A 283 -9.01 1.27 -4.41
C SER A 283 -7.73 1.41 -3.57
N MET A 284 -6.90 0.36 -3.55
CA MET A 284 -5.70 0.24 -2.72
C MET A 284 -5.93 0.32 -1.21
N ALA A 285 -7.18 0.31 -0.74
CA ALA A 285 -7.52 0.17 0.68
C ALA A 285 -7.29 -1.26 1.21
N VAL A 286 -7.29 -2.24 0.30
CA VAL A 286 -6.98 -3.65 0.59
C VAL A 286 -5.82 -4.15 -0.26
N LEU A 287 -5.11 -5.15 0.25
CA LEU A 287 -4.07 -5.89 -0.45
C LEU A 287 -4.54 -7.33 -0.63
N ILE A 288 -4.36 -7.90 -1.82
CA ILE A 288 -4.77 -9.26 -2.11
C ILE A 288 -3.54 -10.14 -2.33
N SER A 289 -3.42 -11.20 -1.53
CA SER A 289 -2.43 -12.27 -1.76
C SER A 289 -3.10 -13.41 -2.51
N ARG A 290 -2.63 -13.72 -3.72
CA ARG A 290 -3.21 -14.76 -4.56
C ARG A 290 -2.51 -16.10 -4.31
N HIS A 291 -3.27 -17.19 -4.35
CA HIS A 291 -2.68 -18.52 -4.23
C HIS A 291 -1.86 -18.86 -5.48
N ALA A 292 -0.61 -19.26 -5.32
CA ALA A 292 0.21 -19.78 -6.42
C ALA A 292 -0.10 -21.28 -6.61
N ASN A 293 -0.81 -21.66 -7.67
CA ASN A 293 -1.15 -23.07 -7.91
C ASN A 293 0.07 -23.93 -8.20
N ASP A 294 1.02 -23.39 -8.97
CA ASP A 294 2.36 -23.93 -9.13
C ASP A 294 3.37 -22.87 -8.67
N PRO A 295 4.12 -23.13 -7.57
CA PRO A 295 5.19 -22.25 -7.12
C PRO A 295 6.38 -22.30 -8.08
N SER A 296 6.30 -21.56 -9.18
CA SER A 296 7.34 -21.43 -10.21
C SER A 296 7.67 -19.96 -10.49
N ILE A 297 8.71 -19.73 -11.32
CA ILE A 297 9.03 -18.38 -11.80
C ILE A 297 7.86 -17.88 -12.65
N GLY A 298 7.47 -16.63 -12.44
CA GLY A 298 6.25 -16.10 -13.06
C GLY A 298 5.00 -16.49 -12.28
N LEU A 299 5.00 -16.31 -10.95
CA LEU A 299 3.84 -16.54 -10.06
C LEU A 299 2.53 -15.95 -10.63
N SER A 300 2.61 -14.83 -11.37
CA SER A 300 1.48 -14.22 -12.07
C SER A 300 0.78 -15.14 -13.08
N ILE A 301 1.49 -16.10 -13.70
CA ILE A 301 0.95 -17.09 -14.65
C ILE A 301 0.15 -18.16 -13.90
N HIS A 302 0.62 -18.54 -12.71
CA HIS A 302 0.07 -19.65 -11.93
C HIS A 302 -0.84 -19.19 -10.80
N LYS A 303 -1.25 -17.91 -10.79
CA LYS A 303 -2.13 -17.37 -9.76
C LYS A 303 -3.55 -17.95 -9.88
N ASP A 304 -4.11 -18.36 -8.76
CA ASP A 304 -5.52 -18.71 -8.64
C ASP A 304 -6.33 -17.44 -8.36
N ILE A 305 -7.23 -17.08 -9.27
CA ILE A 305 -8.12 -15.93 -9.08
C ILE A 305 -9.17 -16.23 -7.98
N ASN A 306 -9.51 -17.50 -7.78
CA ASN A 306 -10.55 -17.96 -6.86
C ASN A 306 -10.05 -18.26 -5.44
N LYS A 307 -8.74 -18.29 -5.22
CA LYS A 307 -8.13 -18.51 -3.89
C LYS A 307 -7.20 -17.37 -3.56
N PHE A 308 -7.59 -16.61 -2.55
CA PHE A 308 -6.85 -15.45 -2.11
C PHE A 308 -7.01 -15.23 -0.61
N LYS A 309 -6.06 -14.50 -0.02
CA LYS A 309 -6.20 -13.82 1.26
C LYS A 309 -6.33 -12.32 1.00
N MET A 310 -7.02 -11.61 1.89
CA MET A 310 -7.21 -10.16 1.83
C MET A 310 -6.66 -9.54 3.10
N PHE A 311 -5.89 -8.46 2.95
CA PHE A 311 -5.25 -7.70 4.01
C PHE A 311 -5.67 -6.23 3.90
N VAL A 312 -5.55 -5.48 5.00
CA VAL A 312 -5.72 -4.02 5.01
C VAL A 312 -4.39 -3.39 4.60
N ASN A 313 -4.44 -2.33 3.81
CA ASN A 313 -3.23 -1.64 3.32
C ASN A 313 -2.38 -0.96 4.41
N ASP A 314 -2.94 -0.81 5.61
CA ASP A 314 -2.34 -0.16 6.75
C ASP A 314 -2.62 -0.96 8.02
N THR A 315 -1.56 -1.36 8.73
CA THR A 315 -1.66 -2.19 9.93
C THR A 315 -2.30 -1.45 11.11
N GLY A 316 -2.16 -0.12 11.19
CA GLY A 316 -2.84 0.67 12.20
C GLY A 316 -4.36 0.64 12.01
N LEU A 317 -4.82 0.72 10.76
CA LEU A 317 -6.23 0.54 10.41
C LEU A 317 -6.70 -0.88 10.70
N MET A 318 -5.90 -1.91 10.36
CA MET A 318 -6.19 -3.31 10.69
C MET A 318 -6.40 -3.51 12.19
N VAL A 319 -5.54 -2.93 13.03
CA VAL A 319 -5.68 -3.00 14.50
C VAL A 319 -6.99 -2.35 14.95
N THR A 320 -7.35 -1.18 14.44
CA THR A 320 -8.63 -0.54 14.76
C THR A 320 -9.82 -1.39 14.31
N MET A 321 -9.78 -1.99 13.13
CA MET A 321 -10.85 -2.85 12.61
C MET A 321 -11.01 -4.12 13.43
N ALA A 322 -9.91 -4.74 13.87
CA ALA A 322 -9.93 -5.95 14.68
C ALA A 322 -10.63 -5.75 16.04
N PHE A 323 -10.74 -4.50 16.50
CA PHE A 323 -11.35 -4.14 17.78
C PHE A 323 -12.37 -3.01 17.64
N TRP A 324 -13.14 -3.07 16.56
CA TRP A 324 -14.11 -2.03 16.22
C TRP A 324 -15.18 -1.81 17.31
N ASP A 325 -15.54 -2.87 18.03
CA ASP A 325 -16.60 -2.93 19.03
C ASP A 325 -16.26 -2.28 20.38
N LYS A 326 -15.00 -1.91 20.63
CA LYS A 326 -14.54 -1.34 21.90
C LYS A 326 -13.89 0.03 21.74
N SER A 327 -14.03 0.88 22.75
CA SER A 327 -13.25 2.11 22.86
C SER A 327 -11.77 1.77 23.11
N VAL A 328 -10.84 2.63 22.67
CA VAL A 328 -9.39 2.42 22.91
C VAL A 328 -9.06 2.28 24.38
N THR A 329 -9.73 3.04 25.24
CA THR A 329 -9.54 3.05 26.70
C THR A 329 -9.91 1.72 27.35
N GLU A 330 -10.83 0.98 26.75
CA GLU A 330 -11.22 -0.37 27.20
C GLU A 330 -10.42 -1.48 26.50
N ASN A 331 -9.58 -1.11 25.52
CA ASN A 331 -8.92 -2.06 24.67
C ASN A 331 -7.54 -2.43 25.22
N GLU A 332 -7.52 -3.46 26.07
CA GLU A 332 -6.31 -4.07 26.61
C GLU A 332 -5.28 -4.44 25.54
N ILE A 333 -5.69 -4.64 24.28
CA ILE A 333 -4.78 -5.10 23.22
C ILE A 333 -3.89 -3.97 22.71
N TYR A 334 -4.34 -2.71 22.69
CA TYR A 334 -3.46 -1.57 22.44
C TYR A 334 -2.31 -1.53 23.47
N GLN A 335 -2.65 -1.71 24.74
CA GLN A 335 -1.67 -1.78 25.82
C GLN A 335 -0.78 -3.04 25.72
N LYS A 336 -1.34 -4.21 25.37
CA LYS A 336 -0.58 -5.45 25.19
C LYS A 336 0.36 -5.41 23.98
N LEU A 337 -0.03 -4.76 22.89
CA LEU A 337 0.83 -4.51 21.74
C LEU A 337 2.01 -3.62 22.15
N LEU A 338 1.78 -2.52 22.86
CA LEU A 338 2.86 -1.62 23.30
C LEU A 338 3.79 -2.29 24.34
N THR A 339 3.23 -3.03 25.30
CA THR A 339 4.00 -3.69 26.38
C THR A 339 4.69 -5.00 25.94
N GLY A 340 4.42 -5.50 24.73
CA GLY A 340 4.99 -6.74 24.21
C GLY A 340 4.46 -8.02 24.88
N LYS A 341 3.49 -7.92 25.79
CA LYS A 341 2.78 -9.05 26.41
C LYS A 341 1.63 -9.51 25.52
N LEU A 342 1.98 -9.95 24.30
CA LEU A 342 1.01 -10.33 23.30
C LEU A 342 0.27 -11.60 23.73
N PRO A 343 -1.07 -11.64 23.65
CA PRO A 343 -1.79 -12.90 23.61
C PRO A 343 -1.30 -13.71 22.39
N VAL A 344 -1.30 -15.04 22.51
CA VAL A 344 -0.94 -16.00 21.44
C VAL A 344 -1.72 -15.77 20.12
N ASN A 345 -2.84 -15.03 20.19
CA ASN A 345 -3.81 -14.85 19.11
C ASN A 345 -3.64 -13.56 18.25
N LEU A 346 -2.45 -12.96 18.15
CA LEU A 346 -2.21 -11.77 17.30
C LEU A 346 -1.41 -12.07 16.02
N GLY A 347 -1.28 -13.34 15.62
CA GLY A 347 -0.57 -13.74 14.39
C GLY A 347 -1.07 -13.01 13.14
N TYR A 348 -2.38 -12.83 13.01
CA TYR A 348 -3.01 -12.17 11.86
C TYR A 348 -2.61 -10.69 11.69
N VAL A 349 -2.31 -9.97 12.79
CA VAL A 349 -1.84 -8.57 12.71
C VAL A 349 -0.43 -8.52 12.14
N TYR A 350 0.42 -9.45 12.55
CA TYR A 350 1.78 -9.57 12.04
C TYR A 350 1.82 -10.05 10.58
N GLU A 351 0.90 -10.93 10.19
CA GLU A 351 0.73 -11.32 8.79
C GLU A 351 0.31 -10.11 7.94
N ASN A 352 -0.64 -9.29 8.41
CA ASN A 352 -1.02 -8.03 7.75
C ASN A 352 0.15 -7.05 7.65
N LEU A 353 0.96 -6.93 8.71
CA LEU A 353 2.17 -6.09 8.71
C LEU A 353 3.15 -6.54 7.63
N VAL A 354 3.43 -7.84 7.55
CA VAL A 354 4.33 -8.38 6.52
C VAL A 354 3.77 -8.16 5.12
N ALA A 355 2.47 -8.41 4.91
CA ALA A 355 1.80 -8.12 3.64
C ALA A 355 1.97 -6.65 3.21
N GLN A 356 1.74 -5.71 4.14
CA GLN A 356 1.93 -4.28 3.91
C GLN A 356 3.39 -3.95 3.56
N MET A 357 4.35 -4.46 4.34
CA MET A 357 5.78 -4.14 4.16
C MET A 357 6.31 -4.69 2.82
N LEU A 358 5.95 -5.92 2.45
CA LEU A 358 6.31 -6.51 1.16
C LEU A 358 5.71 -5.71 0.00
N LYS A 359 4.41 -5.37 0.09
CA LYS A 359 3.73 -4.62 -0.97
C LYS A 359 4.30 -3.21 -1.15
N ALA A 360 4.60 -2.51 -0.05
CA ALA A 360 5.25 -1.19 -0.08
C ALA A 360 6.70 -1.28 -0.62
N GLY A 361 7.40 -2.39 -0.35
CA GLY A 361 8.72 -2.70 -0.90
C GLY A 361 8.73 -2.96 -2.42
N GLY A 362 7.55 -3.18 -3.02
CA GLY A 362 7.38 -3.39 -4.46
C GLY A 362 7.08 -4.84 -4.85
N ASP A 363 6.85 -5.72 -3.89
CA ASP A 363 6.47 -7.11 -4.15
C ASP A 363 4.97 -7.27 -4.40
N GLU A 364 4.64 -8.19 -5.29
CA GLU A 364 3.29 -8.75 -5.38
C GLU A 364 3.12 -9.86 -4.34
N LEU A 365 1.91 -9.99 -3.79
CA LEU A 365 1.64 -10.92 -2.70
C LEU A 365 1.13 -12.25 -3.26
N PHE A 366 1.84 -13.31 -2.92
CA PHE A 366 1.44 -14.68 -3.22
C PHE A 366 1.60 -15.55 -1.99
N TYR A 367 0.77 -16.57 -1.85
CA TYR A 367 0.91 -17.60 -0.82
C TYR A 367 0.70 -18.97 -1.47
N HIS A 368 1.07 -20.05 -0.76
CA HIS A 368 0.86 -21.39 -1.30
C HIS A 368 0.41 -22.36 -0.22
N THR A 369 -0.56 -23.20 -0.57
CA THR A 369 -1.04 -24.28 0.28
C THR A 369 -1.11 -25.60 -0.50
N TRP A 370 -0.74 -26.68 0.17
CA TRP A 370 -0.82 -28.02 -0.40
C TRP A 370 -1.10 -29.03 0.70
N ARG A 371 -1.66 -30.17 0.30
CA ARG A 371 -1.84 -31.30 1.20
C ARG A 371 -0.56 -32.14 1.25
N PRO A 372 -0.06 -32.49 2.44
CA PRO A 372 0.92 -33.56 2.57
C PRO A 372 0.26 -34.90 2.24
N ASP A 373 1.04 -35.83 1.69
CA ASP A 373 0.58 -37.18 1.37
C ASP A 373 0.08 -37.89 2.64
N GLY A 374 -1.18 -38.34 2.61
CA GLY A 374 -1.83 -38.99 3.75
C GLY A 374 -2.15 -38.06 4.95
N GLY A 375 -1.88 -36.76 4.86
CA GLY A 375 -2.13 -35.81 5.95
C GLY A 375 -3.54 -35.23 5.96
N LYS A 376 -4.05 -34.92 7.16
CA LYS A 376 -5.39 -34.32 7.35
C LYS A 376 -5.41 -32.78 7.23
N HIS A 377 -4.26 -32.12 7.38
CA HIS A 377 -4.14 -30.66 7.38
C HIS A 377 -3.24 -30.20 6.23
N ASN A 378 -3.60 -29.07 5.63
CA ASN A 378 -2.77 -28.44 4.60
C ASN A 378 -1.52 -27.85 5.24
N TYR A 379 -0.39 -27.94 4.53
CA TYR A 379 0.73 -27.05 4.76
C TYR A 379 0.48 -25.72 4.05
N GLU A 380 1.10 -24.68 4.59
CA GLU A 380 0.97 -23.31 4.12
C GLU A 380 2.30 -22.58 4.24
N VAL A 381 2.61 -21.79 3.22
CA VAL A 381 3.66 -20.77 3.26
C VAL A 381 2.97 -19.43 3.09
N ASP A 382 3.15 -18.54 4.07
CA ASP A 382 2.39 -17.29 4.20
C ASP A 382 2.65 -16.34 3.02
N PHE A 383 3.91 -16.18 2.61
CA PHE A 383 4.27 -15.35 1.45
C PHE A 383 5.35 -15.99 0.56
N LEU A 384 5.23 -15.73 -0.75
CA LEU A 384 6.21 -16.08 -1.77
C LEU A 384 6.59 -14.81 -2.54
N ILE A 385 7.87 -14.44 -2.49
CA ILE A 385 8.43 -13.37 -3.34
C ILE A 385 9.45 -13.95 -4.32
N SER A 386 9.68 -13.25 -5.43
CA SER A 386 10.66 -13.64 -6.44
C SER A 386 11.84 -12.68 -6.46
N ARG A 387 13.06 -13.23 -6.59
CA ARG A 387 14.26 -12.45 -6.89
C ARG A 387 15.04 -13.19 -7.97
N GLY A 388 15.23 -12.54 -9.11
CA GLY A 388 15.81 -13.19 -10.30
C GLY A 388 15.02 -14.44 -10.69
N SER A 389 15.72 -15.58 -10.83
CA SER A 389 15.15 -16.88 -11.20
C SER A 389 14.76 -17.77 -10.01
N LYS A 390 14.67 -17.22 -8.80
CA LYS A 390 14.45 -17.99 -7.57
C LYS A 390 13.28 -17.48 -6.75
N LEU A 391 12.61 -18.40 -6.06
CA LEU A 391 11.54 -18.13 -5.10
C LEU A 391 12.10 -18.04 -3.68
N TYR A 392 11.58 -17.09 -2.92
CA TYR A 392 11.97 -16.82 -1.56
C TYR A 392 10.72 -17.00 -0.68
N PRO A 393 10.56 -18.20 -0.08
CA PRO A 393 9.42 -18.47 0.79
C PRO A 393 9.60 -17.80 2.15
N ILE A 394 8.51 -17.26 2.66
CA ILE A 394 8.43 -16.50 3.90
C ILE A 394 7.37 -17.13 4.79
N GLU A 395 7.79 -17.52 5.99
CA GLU A 395 6.91 -17.92 7.10
C GLU A 395 6.86 -16.81 8.14
N VAL A 396 5.67 -16.49 8.65
CA VAL A 396 5.45 -15.46 9.66
C VAL A 396 5.15 -16.09 11.02
N LYS A 397 5.94 -15.75 12.04
CA LYS A 397 5.77 -16.26 13.42
C LYS A 397 5.80 -15.13 14.45
N SER A 398 4.62 -14.74 14.94
CA SER A 398 4.49 -13.85 16.10
C SER A 398 4.92 -14.53 17.41
N SER A 399 4.77 -15.86 17.48
CA SER A 399 5.21 -16.71 18.58
C SER A 399 5.54 -18.13 18.07
N GLY A 400 6.14 -18.99 18.91
CA GLY A 400 6.32 -20.41 18.55
C GLY A 400 7.25 -20.67 17.35
N TYR A 401 8.34 -19.92 17.21
CA TYR A 401 9.21 -19.92 16.02
C TYR A 401 10.14 -21.13 15.85
N ARG A 402 10.20 -22.04 16.83
CA ARG A 402 11.14 -23.18 16.81
C ARG A 402 10.79 -24.23 15.76
N THR A 403 9.51 -24.33 15.37
CA THR A 403 9.03 -25.32 14.40
C THR A 403 8.41 -24.62 13.20
N HIS A 404 8.83 -24.99 12.00
CA HIS A 404 8.39 -24.41 10.74
C HIS A 404 8.27 -25.50 9.66
N LYS A 405 7.56 -26.58 10.00
CA LYS A 405 7.44 -27.79 9.16
C LYS A 405 6.95 -27.47 7.75
N SER A 406 5.95 -26.60 7.60
CA SER A 406 5.44 -26.23 6.28
C SER A 406 6.50 -25.56 5.41
N LEU A 407 7.30 -24.65 5.97
CA LEU A 407 8.41 -24.01 5.26
C LEU A 407 9.48 -25.04 4.85
N ASP A 408 9.84 -25.97 5.74
CA ASP A 408 10.83 -27.01 5.44
C ASP A 408 10.36 -27.97 4.33
N GLU A 409 9.11 -28.42 4.41
CA GLU A 409 8.49 -29.30 3.41
C GLU A 409 8.35 -28.60 2.06
N PHE A 410 8.01 -27.30 2.06
CA PHE A 410 7.99 -26.50 0.83
C PHE A 410 9.37 -26.46 0.18
N CYS A 411 10.40 -26.15 0.96
CA CYS A 411 11.77 -26.04 0.45
C CYS A 411 12.31 -27.39 -0.03
N THR A 412 11.89 -28.49 0.58
CA THR A 412 12.23 -29.85 0.13
C THR A 412 11.55 -30.17 -1.20
N LYS A 413 10.23 -29.96 -1.28
CA LYS A 413 9.41 -30.23 -2.46
C LYS A 413 9.80 -29.40 -3.69
N TYR A 414 10.17 -28.13 -3.48
CA TYR A 414 10.49 -27.18 -4.54
C TYR A 414 11.97 -26.77 -4.57
N SER A 415 12.86 -27.60 -4.03
CA SER A 415 14.30 -27.31 -3.81
C SER A 415 15.03 -26.66 -4.98
N SER A 416 14.78 -27.11 -6.22
CA SER A 416 15.40 -26.54 -7.43
C SER A 416 15.01 -25.08 -7.71
N ARG A 417 13.89 -24.61 -7.16
CA ARG A 417 13.31 -23.28 -7.40
C ARG A 417 13.58 -22.31 -6.25
N ILE A 418 14.02 -22.78 -5.09
CA ILE A 418 14.25 -21.94 -3.91
C ILE A 418 15.59 -21.21 -4.00
N GLY A 419 15.57 -19.92 -3.63
CA GLY A 419 16.73 -19.10 -3.36
C GLY A 419 17.04 -19.09 -1.86
N GLN A 420 16.58 -18.05 -1.16
CA GLN A 420 16.69 -17.95 0.30
C GLN A 420 15.32 -18.14 0.95
N ARG A 421 15.25 -18.92 2.02
CA ARG A 421 14.05 -19.08 2.85
C ARG A 421 14.12 -18.21 4.11
N TYR A 422 13.01 -17.56 4.44
CA TYR A 422 12.91 -16.63 5.57
C TYR A 422 11.85 -17.07 6.57
N LEU A 423 12.16 -16.91 7.86
CA LEU A 423 11.19 -16.97 8.94
C LEU A 423 11.18 -15.60 9.63
N ILE A 424 10.11 -14.85 9.45
CA ILE A 424 9.96 -13.52 10.04
C ILE A 424 9.37 -13.63 11.44
N TYR A 425 10.04 -13.03 12.43
CA TYR A 425 9.72 -13.19 13.84
C TYR A 425 10.16 -12.04 14.74
N THR A 426 10.04 -12.21 16.06
CA THR A 426 10.23 -11.15 17.07
C THR A 426 11.62 -11.11 17.73
N LYS A 427 12.49 -12.08 17.47
CA LYS A 427 13.88 -12.09 18.01
C LYS A 427 14.87 -11.55 16.99
N ASP A 428 16.11 -11.36 17.42
CA ASP A 428 17.18 -10.78 16.61
C ASP A 428 17.54 -11.63 15.38
N LEU A 429 18.21 -11.04 14.40
CA LEU A 429 18.65 -11.73 13.19
C LEU A 429 19.51 -12.94 13.55
N ARG A 430 19.17 -14.10 12.97
CA ARG A 430 19.99 -15.31 13.10
C ARG A 430 19.87 -16.18 11.85
N LYS A 431 20.86 -17.03 11.63
CA LYS A 431 20.85 -18.04 10.57
C LYS A 431 20.98 -19.41 11.21
N GLU A 432 20.01 -20.29 10.97
CA GLU A 432 20.07 -21.70 11.40
C GLU A 432 19.91 -22.58 10.15
N GLY A 433 20.97 -23.34 9.83
CA GLY A 433 21.04 -24.09 8.58
C GLY A 433 20.84 -23.18 7.36
N GLN A 434 19.85 -23.50 6.53
CA GLN A 434 19.49 -22.71 5.36
C GLN A 434 18.45 -21.61 5.64
N THR A 435 17.90 -21.53 6.86
CA THR A 435 16.84 -20.57 7.21
C THR A 435 17.45 -19.30 7.80
N ILE A 436 17.09 -18.15 7.23
CA ILE A 436 17.35 -16.85 7.85
C ILE A 436 16.12 -16.45 8.67
N TYR A 437 16.32 -16.29 9.96
CA TYR A 437 15.31 -15.81 10.89
C TYR A 437 15.45 -14.31 11.01
N LEU A 438 14.41 -13.60 10.59
CA LEU A 438 14.46 -12.18 10.32
C LEU A 438 13.52 -11.43 11.28
N PRO A 439 14.03 -10.49 12.10
CA PRO A 439 13.15 -9.59 12.84
C PRO A 439 12.16 -8.87 11.91
N PHE A 440 10.91 -8.69 12.34
CA PHE A 440 9.87 -8.05 11.53
C PHE A 440 10.28 -6.70 10.92
N TYR A 441 11.08 -5.88 11.62
CA TYR A 441 11.50 -4.58 11.12
C TYR A 441 12.44 -4.64 9.90
N PHE A 442 13.02 -5.79 9.57
CA PHE A 442 13.80 -5.98 8.35
C PHE A 442 12.95 -6.37 7.13
N THR A 443 11.65 -6.65 7.29
CA THR A 443 10.81 -7.18 6.19
C THR A 443 10.82 -6.27 4.96
N GLY A 444 10.80 -4.94 5.14
CA GLY A 444 10.83 -3.98 4.04
C GLY A 444 12.19 -3.85 3.34
N LEU A 445 13.20 -4.59 3.77
CA LEU A 445 14.55 -4.63 3.20
C LEU A 445 14.82 -5.94 2.43
N LEU A 446 13.87 -6.87 2.41
CA LEU A 446 13.88 -8.07 1.56
C LEU A 446 13.71 -7.71 0.08
#